data_AF-A0A1V1WZJ3-F1
#
_entry.id   AF-A0A1V1WZJ3-F1
#
_cell.length_a   1.000
_cell.length_b   1.000
_cell.length_c   1.000
_cell.angle_alpha   90.00
_cell.angle_beta   90.00
_cell.angle_gamma   90.00
#
_symmetry.space_group_name_H-M   'P 1'
#
loop_
_entity.id
_entity.type
_entity.pdbx_description
1 polymer ?
#
loop_
_entity_poly.entity_id
_entity_poly.type
_entity_poly.pdbx_seq_one_letter_code
_entity_poly.pdbx_strand_id
1 'polypeptide(L)'
;MNNLEKIEDLDHENTARLVLDMFHRIIIHYAIWFNEVKHQMGMERALDTLKSASERSYGIQIKRLSKVLGFEIKDDIPQSLLNMSKESLLELMDSVAVNWLANDGVWFQAVEFSSGMNDAKRCNDSCWAQFAPFEAWAIKKFLNLSAKPGLYGLKKALNFRVYTRINTQSIVDEGPDSFVFQMNECRVQSARKRKGLEDYPCKSAGLVEYTYFARAVDPRIQTECIGCPPDDHPDEWCCAWRFEIAKD
;
A
#
# COMPACT_ATOMS: atom_id res chain seq x y z
N MET A 1 6.75 -31.10 -19.87
CA MET A 1 5.73 -30.19 -20.46
C MET A 1 5.49 -30.41 -21.96
N ASN A 2 6.40 -31.06 -22.72
CA ASN A 2 6.31 -31.15 -24.20
C ASN A 2 5.18 -32.03 -24.80
N ASN A 3 4.14 -32.42 -24.03
CA ASN A 3 2.99 -33.20 -24.52
C ASN A 3 1.67 -32.80 -23.80
N LEU A 4 1.57 -31.56 -23.29
CA LEU A 4 0.36 -31.06 -22.63
C LEU A 4 -0.50 -30.32 -23.66
N GLU A 5 -1.69 -30.80 -23.96
CA GLU A 5 -2.62 -30.18 -24.92
C GLU A 5 -3.79 -29.49 -24.21
N LYS A 6 -4.18 -29.99 -23.03
CA LYS A 6 -5.27 -29.43 -22.20
C LYS A 6 -4.92 -29.45 -20.70
N ILE A 7 -5.67 -28.68 -19.91
CA ILE A 7 -5.44 -28.53 -18.46
C ILE A 7 -5.57 -29.88 -17.74
N GLU A 8 -6.44 -30.76 -18.21
CA GLU A 8 -6.66 -32.09 -17.64
C GLU A 8 -5.47 -33.04 -17.81
N ASP A 9 -4.49 -32.69 -18.65
CA ASP A 9 -3.26 -33.47 -18.82
C ASP A 9 -2.21 -33.14 -17.74
N LEU A 10 -2.44 -32.10 -16.92
CA LEU A 10 -1.53 -31.72 -15.84
C LEU A 10 -1.54 -32.76 -14.71
N ASP A 11 -0.37 -33.05 -14.18
CA ASP A 11 -0.27 -33.78 -12.91
C ASP A 11 -0.83 -32.95 -11.75
N HIS A 12 -0.92 -33.58 -10.58
CA HIS A 12 -1.49 -32.97 -9.38
C HIS A 12 -0.78 -31.68 -8.96
N GLU A 13 0.56 -31.67 -8.99
CA GLU A 13 1.36 -30.52 -8.57
C GLU A 13 1.18 -29.34 -9.54
N ASN A 14 1.26 -29.60 -10.84
CA ASN A 14 1.10 -28.59 -11.87
C ASN A 14 -0.33 -28.06 -11.93
N THR A 15 -1.33 -28.90 -11.63
CA THR A 15 -2.72 -28.46 -11.45
C THR A 15 -2.84 -27.46 -10.30
N ALA A 16 -2.23 -27.77 -9.14
CA ALA A 16 -2.24 -26.86 -7.99
C ALA A 16 -1.49 -25.54 -8.30
N ARG A 17 -0.36 -25.61 -9.02
CA ARG A 17 0.37 -24.41 -9.47
C ARG A 17 -0.47 -23.55 -10.41
N LEU A 18 -1.20 -24.16 -11.34
CA LEU A 18 -2.09 -23.43 -12.24
C LEU A 18 -3.22 -22.71 -11.49
N VAL A 19 -3.76 -23.29 -10.41
CA VAL A 19 -4.75 -22.60 -9.55
C VAL A 19 -4.15 -21.31 -8.96
N LEU A 20 -2.92 -21.35 -8.45
CA LEU A 20 -2.24 -20.17 -7.91
C LEU A 20 -1.99 -19.11 -9.00
N ASP A 21 -1.57 -19.55 -10.19
CA ASP A 21 -1.40 -18.67 -11.35
C ASP A 21 -2.73 -18.01 -11.77
N MET A 22 -3.85 -18.73 -11.73
CA MET A 22 -5.17 -18.15 -12.01
C MET A 22 -5.54 -17.04 -11.01
N PHE A 23 -5.19 -17.18 -9.73
CA PHE A 23 -5.34 -16.08 -8.76
C PHE A 23 -4.47 -14.88 -9.10
N HIS A 24 -3.23 -15.10 -9.51
CA HIS A 24 -2.36 -14.02 -9.98
C HIS A 24 -2.99 -13.28 -11.18
N ARG A 25 -3.54 -14.00 -12.16
CA ARG A 25 -4.26 -13.40 -13.30
C ARG A 25 -5.47 -12.58 -12.85
N ILE A 26 -6.21 -13.02 -11.83
CA ILE A 26 -7.32 -12.24 -11.26
C ILE A 26 -6.80 -10.93 -10.66
N ILE A 27 -5.72 -10.95 -9.89
CA ILE A 27 -5.12 -9.75 -9.27
C ILE A 27 -4.70 -8.75 -10.34
N ILE A 28 -3.96 -9.20 -11.36
CA ILE A 28 -3.51 -8.35 -12.47
C ILE A 28 -4.71 -7.79 -13.26
N HIS A 29 -5.67 -8.64 -13.63
CA HIS A 29 -6.85 -8.20 -14.36
C HIS A 29 -7.69 -7.19 -13.56
N TYR A 30 -7.81 -7.38 -12.24
CA TYR A 30 -8.48 -6.44 -11.36
C TYR A 30 -7.78 -5.08 -11.32
N ALA A 31 -6.45 -5.07 -11.23
CA ALA A 31 -5.66 -3.85 -11.30
C ALA A 31 -5.78 -3.14 -12.67
N ILE A 32 -5.80 -3.91 -13.78
CA ILE A 32 -6.00 -3.38 -15.13
C ILE A 32 -7.38 -2.72 -15.25
N TRP A 33 -8.46 -3.34 -14.76
CA TRP A 33 -9.79 -2.73 -14.76
C TRP A 33 -9.80 -1.38 -14.05
N PHE A 34 -9.20 -1.32 -12.86
CA PHE A 34 -9.09 -0.06 -12.13
C PHE A 34 -8.29 0.99 -12.91
N ASN A 35 -7.17 0.58 -13.53
CA ASN A 35 -6.33 1.48 -14.31
C ASN A 35 -7.03 2.00 -15.57
N GLU A 36 -7.80 1.17 -16.27
CA GLU A 36 -8.56 1.57 -17.46
C GLU A 36 -9.69 2.53 -17.09
N VAL A 37 -10.47 2.26 -16.02
CA VAL A 37 -11.49 3.21 -15.58
C VAL A 37 -10.86 4.55 -15.20
N LYS A 38 -9.71 4.53 -14.52
CA LYS A 38 -8.96 5.75 -14.21
C LYS A 38 -8.49 6.47 -15.47
N HIS A 39 -7.97 5.76 -16.47
CA HIS A 39 -7.49 6.34 -17.72
C HIS A 39 -8.63 6.96 -18.54
N GLN A 40 -9.77 6.27 -18.64
CA GLN A 40 -10.90 6.67 -19.47
C GLN A 40 -11.82 7.69 -18.78
N MET A 41 -11.98 7.61 -17.45
CA MET A 41 -13.01 8.31 -16.69
C MET A 41 -12.48 9.17 -15.54
N GLY A 42 -11.16 9.16 -15.31
CA GLY A 42 -10.51 9.90 -14.22
C GLY A 42 -10.54 9.17 -12.88
N MET A 43 -9.68 9.64 -11.96
CA MET A 43 -9.45 8.98 -10.66
C MET A 43 -10.67 8.96 -9.75
N GLU A 44 -11.44 10.05 -9.70
CA GLU A 44 -12.64 10.13 -8.84
C GLU A 44 -13.67 9.06 -9.22
N ARG A 45 -14.00 8.96 -10.51
CA ARG A 45 -14.88 7.89 -11.03
C ARG A 45 -14.30 6.50 -10.83
N ALA A 46 -12.99 6.33 -10.95
CA ALA A 46 -12.34 5.05 -10.70
C ALA A 46 -12.49 4.59 -9.25
N LEU A 47 -12.32 5.49 -8.27
CA LEU A 47 -12.50 5.18 -6.84
C LEU A 47 -13.97 4.86 -6.50
N ASP A 48 -14.92 5.60 -7.05
CA ASP A 48 -16.36 5.32 -6.88
C ASP A 48 -16.74 3.95 -7.46
N THR A 49 -16.22 3.64 -8.64
CA THR A 49 -16.44 2.35 -9.30
C THR A 49 -15.79 1.23 -8.50
N LEU A 50 -14.56 1.46 -8.01
CA LEU A 50 -13.84 0.52 -7.16
C LEU A 50 -14.60 0.23 -5.87
N LYS A 51 -15.26 1.22 -5.25
CA LYS A 51 -16.11 1.01 -4.06
C LYS A 51 -17.13 -0.09 -4.32
N SER A 52 -17.88 0.04 -5.41
CA SER A 52 -18.97 -0.87 -5.77
C SER A 52 -18.44 -2.24 -6.23
N ALA A 53 -17.36 -2.23 -7.02
CA ALA A 53 -16.75 -3.44 -7.55
C ALA A 53 -16.07 -4.29 -6.47
N SER A 54 -15.31 -3.67 -5.56
CA SER A 54 -14.52 -4.37 -4.53
C SER A 54 -15.39 -5.13 -3.53
N GLU A 55 -16.40 -4.48 -2.95
CA GLU A 55 -17.32 -5.09 -1.98
C GLU A 55 -18.02 -6.32 -2.59
N ARG A 56 -18.57 -6.15 -3.80
CA ARG A 56 -19.28 -7.23 -4.49
C ARG A 56 -18.34 -8.34 -4.96
N SER A 57 -17.19 -7.99 -5.53
CA SER A 57 -16.23 -8.95 -6.09
C SER A 57 -15.66 -9.85 -4.99
N TYR A 58 -15.26 -9.26 -3.85
CA TYR A 58 -14.72 -10.00 -2.72
C TYR A 58 -15.74 -11.01 -2.17
N GLY A 59 -16.97 -10.57 -1.85
CA GLY A 59 -18.01 -11.46 -1.33
C GLY A 59 -18.35 -12.62 -2.28
N ILE A 60 -18.40 -12.36 -3.60
CA ILE A 60 -18.62 -13.42 -4.60
C ILE A 60 -17.46 -14.43 -4.60
N GLN A 61 -16.21 -13.95 -4.61
CA GLN A 61 -15.03 -14.80 -4.68
C GLN A 61 -14.89 -15.64 -3.41
N ILE A 62 -14.95 -15.02 -2.22
CA ILE A 62 -14.75 -15.74 -0.96
C ILE A 62 -15.84 -16.79 -0.74
N LYS A 63 -17.10 -16.51 -1.09
CA LYS A 63 -18.21 -17.48 -1.00
C LYS A 63 -18.09 -18.64 -1.98
N ARG A 64 -17.48 -18.43 -3.16
CA ARG A 64 -17.22 -19.52 -4.10
C ARG A 64 -16.07 -20.40 -3.60
N LEU A 65 -14.99 -19.78 -3.12
CA LEU A 65 -13.85 -20.49 -2.58
C LEU A 65 -14.19 -21.25 -1.30
N SER A 66 -15.03 -20.69 -0.43
CA SER A 66 -15.45 -21.34 0.81
C SER A 66 -16.17 -22.67 0.55
N LYS A 67 -17.00 -22.72 -0.49
CA LYS A 67 -17.68 -23.96 -0.92
C LYS A 67 -16.73 -25.03 -1.45
N VAL A 68 -15.71 -24.62 -2.20
CA VAL A 68 -14.76 -25.55 -2.84
C VAL A 68 -13.70 -26.03 -1.84
N LEU A 69 -13.20 -25.14 -0.99
CA LEU A 69 -12.13 -25.40 -0.02
C LEU A 69 -12.65 -25.84 1.36
N GLY A 70 -13.96 -25.77 1.59
CA GLY A 70 -14.60 -26.29 2.80
C GLY A 70 -14.39 -25.48 4.07
N PHE A 71 -14.21 -24.15 3.97
CA PHE A 71 -14.12 -23.27 5.14
C PHE A 71 -15.40 -22.46 5.37
N GLU A 72 -15.65 -22.08 6.62
CA GLU A 72 -16.81 -21.27 7.00
C GLU A 72 -16.55 -19.78 6.83
N ILE A 73 -17.61 -19.02 6.51
CA ILE A 73 -17.59 -17.56 6.40
C ILE A 73 -18.74 -16.96 7.21
N LYS A 74 -18.51 -15.80 7.84
CA LYS A 74 -19.53 -14.98 8.49
C LYS A 74 -19.33 -13.52 8.05
N ASP A 75 -20.39 -12.91 7.53
CA ASP A 75 -20.37 -11.53 7.01
C ASP A 75 -19.23 -11.29 6.00
N ASP A 76 -19.06 -12.23 5.07
CA ASP A 76 -17.97 -12.30 4.07
C ASP A 76 -16.55 -12.46 4.65
N ILE A 77 -16.39 -12.64 5.96
CA ILE A 77 -15.10 -12.86 6.62
C ILE A 77 -14.91 -14.36 6.90
N PRO A 78 -13.77 -14.98 6.53
CA PRO A 78 -13.42 -16.33 6.97
C PRO A 78 -13.51 -16.50 8.48
N GLN A 79 -14.23 -17.52 8.94
CA GLN A 79 -14.44 -17.79 10.36
C GLN A 79 -13.10 -18.01 11.10
N SER A 80 -12.09 -18.53 10.40
CA SER A 80 -10.73 -18.67 10.91
C SER A 80 -10.13 -17.33 11.35
N LEU A 81 -10.37 -16.24 10.62
CA LEU A 81 -9.91 -14.89 11.01
C LEU A 81 -10.71 -14.35 12.20
N LEU A 82 -12.02 -14.59 12.25
CA LEU A 82 -12.86 -14.15 13.36
C LEU A 82 -12.56 -14.86 14.67
N ASN A 83 -12.00 -16.07 14.61
CA ASN A 83 -11.63 -16.86 15.77
C ASN A 83 -10.23 -16.55 16.31
N MET A 84 -9.43 -15.72 15.61
CA MET A 84 -8.12 -15.30 16.08
C MET A 84 -8.25 -14.30 17.23
N SER A 85 -7.27 -14.32 18.16
CA SER A 85 -7.15 -13.25 19.15
C SER A 85 -6.78 -11.93 18.48
N LYS A 86 -6.96 -10.82 19.20
CA LYS A 86 -6.60 -9.51 18.69
C LYS A 86 -5.10 -9.41 18.40
N GLU A 87 -4.28 -10.02 19.25
CA GLU A 87 -2.83 -10.08 19.13
C GLU A 87 -2.41 -10.83 17.87
N SER A 88 -2.98 -12.02 17.62
CA SER A 88 -2.66 -12.79 16.41
C SER A 88 -3.13 -12.09 15.14
N LEU A 89 -4.26 -11.35 15.18
CA LEU A 89 -4.66 -10.52 14.03
C LEU A 89 -3.67 -9.38 13.78
N LEU A 90 -3.09 -8.79 14.82
CA LEU A 90 -2.05 -7.77 14.68
C LEU A 90 -0.77 -8.36 14.08
N GLU A 91 -0.32 -9.52 14.55
CA GLU A 91 0.83 -10.24 13.98
C GLU A 91 0.60 -10.64 12.51
N LEU A 92 -0.62 -11.05 12.17
CA LEU A 92 -1.00 -11.34 10.79
C LEU A 92 -0.93 -10.07 9.92
N MET A 93 -1.44 -8.93 10.42
CA MET A 93 -1.33 -7.65 9.71
C MET A 93 0.13 -7.23 9.51
N ASP A 94 1.01 -7.46 10.49
CA ASP A 94 2.44 -7.18 10.37
C ASP A 94 3.08 -8.04 9.28
N SER A 95 2.74 -9.34 9.25
CA SER A 95 3.20 -10.26 8.22
C SER A 95 2.73 -9.87 6.82
N VAL A 96 1.47 -9.44 6.68
CA VAL A 96 0.91 -8.94 5.42
C VAL A 96 1.62 -7.67 4.96
N ALA A 97 1.91 -6.73 5.88
CA ALA A 97 2.64 -5.51 5.55
C ALA A 97 4.10 -5.79 5.15
N VAL A 98 4.76 -6.76 5.78
CA VAL A 98 6.10 -7.22 5.35
C VAL A 98 6.05 -7.81 3.94
N ASN A 99 5.03 -8.61 3.63
CA ASN A 99 4.86 -9.17 2.28
C ASN A 99 4.63 -8.09 1.23
N TRP A 100 3.84 -7.06 1.56
CA TRP A 100 3.65 -5.90 0.69
C TRP A 100 4.99 -5.21 0.37
N LEU A 101 5.81 -4.91 1.40
CA LEU A 101 7.12 -4.28 1.19
C LEU A 101 8.08 -5.18 0.40
N ALA A 102 8.08 -6.48 0.69
CA ALA A 102 8.91 -7.44 -0.04
C ALA A 102 8.52 -7.48 -1.53
N ASN A 103 7.22 -7.50 -1.83
CA ASN A 103 6.72 -7.46 -3.20
C ASN A 103 7.13 -6.16 -3.93
N ASP A 104 7.01 -5.01 -3.26
CA ASP A 104 7.46 -3.72 -3.79
C ASP A 104 8.96 -3.75 -4.16
N GLY A 105 9.80 -4.27 -3.25
CA GLY A 105 11.23 -4.45 -3.51
C GLY A 105 11.55 -5.43 -4.65
N VAL A 106 10.81 -6.53 -4.77
CA VAL A 106 10.98 -7.50 -5.88
C VAL A 106 10.64 -6.86 -7.23
N TRP A 107 9.57 -6.07 -7.30
CA TRP A 107 9.22 -5.32 -8.51
C TRP A 107 10.29 -4.27 -8.86
N PHE A 108 10.76 -3.52 -7.86
CA PHE A 108 11.84 -2.55 -8.04
C PHE A 108 13.08 -3.22 -8.65
N GLN A 109 13.52 -4.34 -8.06
CA GLN A 109 14.68 -5.10 -8.52
C GLN A 109 14.48 -5.69 -9.92
N ALA A 110 13.28 -6.19 -10.23
CA ALA A 110 13.00 -6.71 -11.57
C ALA A 110 13.14 -5.63 -12.65
N VAL A 111 12.66 -4.41 -12.38
CA VAL A 111 12.86 -3.27 -13.30
C VAL A 111 14.32 -2.83 -13.33
N GLU A 112 14.98 -2.77 -12.18
CA GLU A 112 16.40 -2.41 -12.08
C GLU A 112 17.28 -3.36 -12.90
N PHE A 113 17.10 -4.67 -12.74
CA PHE A 113 17.91 -5.67 -13.44
C PHE A 113 17.63 -5.72 -14.94
N SER A 114 16.41 -5.36 -15.38
CA SER A 114 16.04 -5.38 -16.81
C SER A 114 16.32 -4.06 -17.53
N SER A 115 16.20 -2.92 -16.83
CA SER A 115 16.12 -1.59 -17.44
C SER A 115 16.95 -0.52 -16.71
N GLY A 116 17.59 -0.86 -15.60
CA GLY A 116 18.47 0.02 -14.83
C GLY A 116 17.78 0.85 -13.74
N MET A 117 18.60 1.44 -12.86
CA MET A 117 18.17 2.18 -11.66
C MET A 117 17.22 3.35 -11.96
N ASN A 118 17.47 4.11 -13.03
CA ASN A 118 16.65 5.28 -13.37
C ASN A 118 15.21 4.88 -13.69
N ASP A 119 15.03 3.79 -14.45
CA ASP A 119 13.72 3.26 -14.80
C ASP A 119 13.03 2.65 -13.58
N ALA A 120 13.77 1.95 -12.72
CA ALA A 120 13.23 1.43 -11.46
C ALA A 120 12.70 2.55 -10.55
N LYS A 121 13.48 3.62 -10.36
CA LYS A 121 13.04 4.80 -9.58
C LYS A 121 11.83 5.49 -10.22
N ARG A 122 11.84 5.70 -11.54
CA ARG A 122 10.70 6.33 -12.25
C ARG A 122 9.41 5.51 -12.10
N CYS A 123 9.51 4.18 -12.25
CA CYS A 123 8.39 3.27 -12.08
C CYS A 123 7.89 3.26 -10.63
N ASN A 124 8.80 3.22 -9.65
CA ASN A 124 8.47 3.30 -8.23
C ASN A 124 7.73 4.60 -7.88
N ASP A 125 8.27 5.75 -8.26
CA ASP A 125 7.69 7.04 -7.94
C ASP A 125 6.31 7.19 -8.60
N SER A 126 6.18 6.70 -9.84
CA SER A 126 4.89 6.64 -10.54
C SER A 126 3.90 5.70 -9.87
N CYS A 127 4.36 4.56 -9.32
CA CYS A 127 3.52 3.63 -8.55
C CYS A 127 2.97 4.32 -7.30
N TRP A 128 3.83 5.01 -6.54
CA TRP A 128 3.44 5.79 -5.36
C TRP A 128 2.45 6.91 -5.69
N ALA A 129 2.60 7.58 -6.83
CA ALA A 129 1.66 8.58 -7.30
C ALA A 129 0.23 8.02 -7.49
N GLN A 130 0.09 6.72 -7.76
CA GLN A 130 -1.20 6.06 -7.93
C GLN A 130 -1.69 5.42 -6.63
N PHE A 131 -0.79 4.78 -5.88
CA PHE A 131 -1.12 4.03 -4.67
C PHE A 131 -1.48 4.95 -3.50
N ALA A 132 -0.74 6.04 -3.28
CA ALA A 132 -0.94 6.90 -2.12
C ALA A 132 -2.36 7.54 -2.07
N PRO A 133 -2.93 8.06 -3.18
CA PRO A 133 -4.33 8.51 -3.18
C PRO A 133 -5.35 7.40 -2.95
N PHE A 134 -5.12 6.21 -3.52
CA PHE A 134 -5.98 5.05 -3.30
C PHE A 134 -5.96 4.62 -1.82
N GLU A 135 -4.78 4.53 -1.21
CA GLU A 135 -4.61 4.18 0.19
C GLU A 135 -5.33 5.19 1.10
N ALA A 136 -5.14 6.49 0.85
CA ALA A 136 -5.85 7.55 1.57
C ALA A 136 -7.38 7.41 1.43
N TRP A 137 -7.90 7.14 0.23
CA TRP A 137 -9.32 6.89 0.01
C TRP A 137 -9.83 5.67 0.79
N ALA A 138 -9.10 4.56 0.76
CA ALA A 138 -9.46 3.33 1.46
C ALA A 138 -9.51 3.55 2.99
N ILE A 139 -8.50 4.25 3.53
CA ILE A 139 -8.42 4.60 4.95
C ILE A 139 -9.54 5.55 5.36
N LYS A 140 -9.83 6.60 4.58
CA LYS A 140 -10.94 7.53 4.85
C LYS A 140 -12.27 6.79 4.94
N LYS A 141 -12.51 5.85 4.02
CA LYS A 141 -13.71 5.02 4.01
C LYS A 141 -13.78 4.13 5.26
N PHE A 142 -12.67 3.48 5.61
CA PHE A 142 -12.59 2.61 6.79
C PHE A 142 -12.83 3.39 8.11
N LEU A 143 -12.28 4.59 8.21
CA LEU A 143 -12.40 5.47 9.38
C LEU A 143 -13.65 6.36 9.37
N ASN A 144 -14.45 6.30 8.31
CA ASN A 144 -15.60 7.19 8.08
C ASN A 144 -15.23 8.69 8.25
N LEU A 145 -14.11 9.11 7.68
CA LEU A 145 -13.67 10.51 7.72
C LEU A 145 -14.51 11.38 6.77
N SER A 146 -14.69 12.66 7.13
CA SER A 146 -15.36 13.64 6.27
C SER A 146 -14.58 13.90 4.98
N ALA A 147 -15.19 14.58 4.02
CA ALA A 147 -14.56 14.92 2.75
C ALA A 147 -13.26 15.73 2.92
N LYS A 148 -13.25 16.66 3.89
CA LYS A 148 -12.14 17.55 4.23
C LYS A 148 -11.87 17.51 5.74
N PRO A 149 -11.21 16.45 6.25
CA PRO A 149 -11.09 16.21 7.68
C PRO A 149 -9.91 16.98 8.33
N GLY A 150 -9.18 17.79 7.54
CA GLY A 150 -8.05 18.60 8.00
C GLY A 150 -6.87 17.80 8.55
N LEU A 151 -5.97 18.48 9.26
CA LEU A 151 -4.77 17.87 9.86
C LEU A 151 -5.11 16.79 10.89
N TYR A 152 -6.22 16.95 11.62
CA TYR A 152 -6.70 15.92 12.55
C TYR A 152 -7.04 14.61 11.81
N GLY A 153 -7.73 14.71 10.68
CA GLY A 153 -7.99 13.56 9.81
C GLY A 153 -6.73 12.94 9.25
N LEU A 154 -5.76 13.76 8.84
CA LEU A 154 -4.47 13.28 8.33
C LEU A 154 -3.68 12.51 9.40
N LYS A 155 -3.59 13.03 10.63
CA LYS A 155 -2.92 12.32 11.74
C LYS A 155 -3.54 10.95 11.99
N LYS A 156 -4.87 10.86 11.98
CA LYS A 156 -5.55 9.56 12.06
C LYS A 156 -5.16 8.68 10.87
N ALA A 157 -5.30 9.18 9.65
CA ALA A 157 -5.05 8.39 8.44
C ALA A 157 -3.62 7.85 8.37
N LEU A 158 -2.61 8.63 8.79
CA LEU A 158 -1.20 8.21 8.87
C LEU A 158 -0.96 6.99 9.77
N ASN A 159 -1.84 6.74 10.75
CA ASN A 159 -1.74 5.57 11.64
C ASN A 159 -2.38 4.29 11.06
N PHE A 160 -3.06 4.38 9.92
CA PHE A 160 -3.75 3.26 9.26
C PHE A 160 -3.11 2.87 7.93
N ARG A 161 -1.96 3.45 7.59
CA ARG A 161 -1.21 3.10 6.38
C ARG A 161 -0.55 1.73 6.53
N VAL A 162 -0.37 1.02 5.42
CA VAL A 162 0.18 -0.34 5.43
C VAL A 162 1.57 -0.39 6.06
N TYR A 163 2.42 0.59 5.77
CA TYR A 163 3.78 0.59 6.30
C TYR A 163 3.87 0.94 7.79
N THR A 164 2.81 1.51 8.41
CA THR A 164 2.80 1.81 9.85
C THR A 164 2.96 0.55 10.69
N ARG A 165 2.63 -0.62 10.12
CA ARG A 165 2.82 -1.92 10.76
C ARG A 165 4.26 -2.42 10.78
N ILE A 166 5.15 -1.83 9.98
CA ILE A 166 6.52 -2.33 9.79
C ILE A 166 7.59 -1.27 10.06
N ASN A 167 7.19 -0.06 10.44
CA ASN A 167 8.05 1.07 10.72
C ASN A 167 7.66 1.74 12.05
N THR A 168 8.60 2.44 12.67
CA THR A 168 8.35 3.25 13.87
C THR A 168 8.23 4.71 13.47
N GLN A 169 7.18 5.38 13.94
CA GLN A 169 6.85 6.75 13.53
C GLN A 169 6.30 7.59 14.69
N SER A 170 6.51 8.89 14.63
CA SER A 170 6.04 9.86 15.63
C SER A 170 5.49 11.12 14.96
N ILE A 171 4.71 11.88 15.73
CA ILE A 171 4.13 13.16 15.31
C ILE A 171 4.56 14.21 16.34
N VAL A 172 5.14 15.29 15.86
CA VAL A 172 5.52 16.47 16.64
C VAL A 172 4.57 17.60 16.25
N ASP A 173 3.77 18.05 17.20
CA ASP A 173 2.86 19.17 17.02
C ASP A 173 3.61 20.51 16.99
N GLU A 174 3.41 21.30 15.94
CA GLU A 174 3.99 22.65 15.78
C GLU A 174 2.94 23.75 16.04
N GLY A 175 1.67 23.37 16.22
CA GLY A 175 0.55 24.29 16.48
C GLY A 175 -0.78 23.73 15.96
N PRO A 176 -1.83 24.57 15.87
CA PRO A 176 -3.12 24.14 15.32
C PRO A 176 -3.09 23.90 13.80
N ASP A 177 -2.15 24.54 13.08
CA ASP A 177 -2.14 24.61 11.62
C ASP A 177 -0.98 23.85 10.96
N SER A 178 -0.11 23.21 11.76
CA SER A 178 0.95 22.35 11.24
C SER A 178 1.42 21.28 12.24
N PHE A 179 1.97 20.19 11.71
CA PHE A 179 2.71 19.19 12.48
C PHE A 179 3.81 18.55 11.63
N VAL A 180 4.82 17.99 12.28
CA VAL A 180 5.88 17.21 11.65
C VAL A 180 5.65 15.72 11.92
N PHE A 181 5.58 14.93 10.85
CA PHE A 181 5.61 13.48 10.90
C PHE A 181 7.05 13.00 10.74
N GLN A 182 7.53 12.17 11.66
CA GLN A 182 8.86 11.61 11.63
C GLN A 182 8.80 10.09 11.47
N MET A 183 9.53 9.58 10.49
CA MET A 183 9.80 8.16 10.32
C MET A 183 11.04 7.81 11.15
N ASN A 184 10.83 7.46 12.42
CA ASN A 184 11.92 7.18 13.36
C ASN A 184 12.74 5.96 12.94
N GLU A 185 12.06 4.88 12.53
CA GLU A 185 12.71 3.69 12.00
C GLU A 185 12.03 3.25 10.70
N CYS A 186 12.79 3.28 9.60
CA CYS A 186 12.35 2.77 8.31
C CYS A 186 12.97 1.39 8.05
N ARG A 187 12.13 0.36 7.87
CA ARG A 187 12.58 -1.02 7.61
C ARG A 187 13.56 -1.13 6.44
N VAL A 188 13.39 -0.33 5.38
CA VAL A 188 14.29 -0.29 4.22
C VAL A 188 15.67 0.24 4.63
N GLN A 189 15.72 1.41 5.29
CA GLN A 189 16.99 1.99 5.72
C GLN A 189 17.68 1.12 6.77
N SER A 190 16.93 0.60 7.76
CA SER A 190 17.49 -0.34 8.74
C SER A 190 18.07 -1.59 8.08
N ALA A 191 17.44 -2.12 7.03
CA ALA A 191 17.96 -3.26 6.28
C ALA A 191 19.26 -2.93 5.52
N ARG A 192 19.40 -1.70 5.00
CA ARG A 192 20.62 -1.23 4.33
C ARG A 192 21.74 -0.97 5.31
N LYS A 193 21.47 -0.31 6.44
CA LYS A 193 22.41 -0.09 7.54
C LYS A 193 22.99 -1.41 8.06
N ARG A 194 22.15 -2.44 8.26
CA ARG A 194 22.61 -3.81 8.64
C ARG A 194 23.55 -4.45 7.61
N LYS A 195 23.45 -4.06 6.34
CA LYS A 195 24.31 -4.54 5.25
C LYS A 195 25.53 -3.63 5.01
N GLY A 196 25.71 -2.58 5.81
CA GLY A 196 26.77 -1.59 5.59
C GLY A 196 26.62 -0.79 4.29
N LEU A 197 25.39 -0.67 3.78
CA LEU A 197 25.08 0.12 2.59
C LEU A 197 24.66 1.53 2.99
N GLU A 198 24.99 2.51 2.16
CA GLU A 198 24.46 3.88 2.28
C GLU A 198 22.93 3.89 2.23
N ASP A 199 22.31 4.92 2.80
CA ASP A 199 20.86 5.07 2.77
C ASP A 199 20.33 5.10 1.34
N TYR A 200 19.16 4.48 1.17
CA TYR A 200 18.47 4.50 -0.11
C TYR A 200 17.93 5.90 -0.38
N PRO A 201 18.22 6.52 -1.54
CA PRO A 201 17.79 7.89 -1.85
C PRO A 201 16.29 7.94 -2.19
N CYS A 202 15.42 7.85 -1.17
CA CYS A 202 13.96 7.76 -1.29
C CYS A 202 13.23 9.11 -1.37
N LYS A 203 13.91 10.25 -1.29
CA LYS A 203 13.29 11.58 -1.29
C LYS A 203 12.33 11.83 -2.46
N SER A 204 12.65 11.38 -3.67
CA SER A 204 11.78 11.55 -4.84
C SER A 204 10.45 10.82 -4.67
N ALA A 205 10.49 9.57 -4.23
CA ALA A 205 9.31 8.77 -3.91
C ALA A 205 8.52 9.40 -2.75
N GLY A 206 9.21 9.79 -1.67
CA GLY A 206 8.59 10.40 -0.50
C GLY A 206 7.85 11.69 -0.82
N LEU A 207 8.44 12.56 -1.66
CA LEU A 207 7.79 13.80 -2.10
C LEU A 207 6.46 13.52 -2.81
N VAL A 208 6.44 12.53 -3.69
CA VAL A 208 5.22 12.10 -4.38
C VAL A 208 4.24 11.49 -3.38
N GLU A 209 4.68 10.50 -2.62
CA GLU A 209 3.87 9.73 -1.70
C GLU A 209 3.17 10.60 -0.65
N TYR A 210 3.93 11.34 0.16
CA TYR A 210 3.37 12.09 1.29
C TYR A 210 2.53 13.28 0.80
N THR A 211 2.91 13.92 -0.30
CA THR A 211 2.11 15.00 -0.90
C THR A 211 0.78 14.48 -1.43
N TYR A 212 0.80 13.36 -2.16
CA TYR A 212 -0.41 12.85 -2.81
C TYR A 212 -1.34 12.19 -1.79
N PHE A 213 -0.78 11.50 -0.78
CA PHE A 213 -1.54 10.98 0.35
C PHE A 213 -2.25 12.12 1.10
N ALA A 214 -1.50 13.14 1.53
CA ALA A 214 -2.06 14.25 2.31
C ALA A 214 -3.15 15.02 1.54
N ARG A 215 -2.92 15.31 0.26
CA ARG A 215 -3.93 15.96 -0.61
C ARG A 215 -5.17 15.10 -0.84
N ALA A 216 -5.02 13.79 -0.95
CA ALA A 216 -6.17 12.87 -1.05
C ALA A 216 -6.95 12.78 0.27
N VAL A 217 -6.28 12.97 1.41
CA VAL A 217 -6.94 13.15 2.70
C VAL A 217 -7.72 14.46 2.74
N ASP A 218 -7.06 15.58 2.49
CA ASP A 218 -7.67 16.91 2.39
C ASP A 218 -6.88 17.77 1.38
N PRO A 219 -7.51 18.28 0.30
CA PRO A 219 -6.81 18.97 -0.77
C PRO A 219 -6.18 20.31 -0.34
N ARG A 220 -6.52 20.82 0.85
CA ARG A 220 -5.94 22.04 1.42
C ARG A 220 -4.57 21.83 2.06
N ILE A 221 -4.19 20.58 2.34
CA ILE A 221 -2.95 20.28 3.03
C ILE A 221 -1.76 20.46 2.07
N GLN A 222 -0.77 21.19 2.55
CA GLN A 222 0.54 21.31 1.93
C GLN A 222 1.52 20.42 2.66
N THR A 223 2.50 19.90 1.91
CA THR A 223 3.51 18.97 2.40
C THR A 223 4.89 19.53 2.09
N GLU A 224 5.76 19.57 3.10
CA GLU A 224 7.15 19.97 2.98
C GLU A 224 8.06 18.83 3.45
N CYS A 225 9.13 18.56 2.70
CA CYS A 225 10.18 17.63 3.11
C CYS A 225 11.16 18.35 4.04
N ILE A 226 11.24 17.93 5.31
CA ILE A 226 12.23 18.46 6.27
C ILE A 226 13.59 17.80 6.05
N GLY A 227 13.58 16.50 5.77
CA GLY A 227 14.78 15.75 5.42
C GLY A 227 14.41 14.34 5.00
N CYS A 228 15.05 13.85 3.96
CA CYS A 228 14.90 12.48 3.49
C CYS A 228 16.12 12.12 2.62
N PRO A 229 16.71 10.93 2.77
CA PRO A 229 17.83 10.49 1.95
C PRO A 229 17.59 10.75 0.45
N PRO A 230 18.57 11.33 -0.26
CA PRO A 230 19.99 11.45 0.13
C PRO A 230 20.33 12.71 0.94
N ASP A 231 19.35 13.50 1.39
CA ASP A 231 19.65 14.60 2.31
C ASP A 231 20.21 14.06 3.63
N ASP A 232 21.06 14.85 4.28
CA ASP A 232 21.47 14.60 5.66
C ASP A 232 20.25 14.62 6.58
N HIS A 233 20.25 13.72 7.55
CA HIS A 233 19.23 13.64 8.59
C HIS A 233 19.89 13.26 9.93
N PRO A 234 19.26 13.58 11.06
CA PRO A 234 19.80 13.24 12.37
C PRO A 234 19.55 11.75 12.68
N ASP A 235 20.07 11.26 13.80
CA ASP A 235 19.98 9.84 14.18
C ASP A 235 18.56 9.42 14.62
N GLU A 236 17.72 10.37 15.05
CA GLU A 236 16.40 10.11 15.62
C GLU A 236 15.32 9.76 14.58
N TRP A 237 15.54 10.06 13.31
CA TRP A 237 14.61 9.75 12.23
C TRP A 237 15.29 9.60 10.86
N CYS A 238 14.75 8.72 10.03
CA CYS A 238 15.20 8.50 8.65
C CYS A 238 14.60 9.51 7.67
N CYS A 239 13.37 9.96 7.89
CA CYS A 239 12.79 11.08 7.14
C CYS A 239 11.74 11.83 7.96
N ALA A 240 11.54 13.10 7.63
CA ALA A 240 10.59 13.97 8.30
C ALA A 240 9.82 14.85 7.31
N TRP A 241 8.52 14.99 7.53
CA TRP A 241 7.59 15.66 6.63
C TRP A 241 6.69 16.59 7.43
N ARG A 242 6.67 17.88 7.08
CA ARG A 242 5.73 18.85 7.65
C ARG A 242 4.46 18.85 6.83
N PHE A 243 3.33 18.84 7.51
CA PHE A 243 2.01 19.03 6.93
C PHE A 243 1.37 20.26 7.52
N GLU A 244 0.82 21.12 6.67
CA GLU A 244 0.21 22.38 7.09
C GLU A 244 -1.04 22.73 6.28
N ILE A 245 -1.90 23.56 6.85
CA ILE A 245 -3.03 24.19 6.16
C ILE A 245 -2.89 25.70 6.35
N ALA A 246 -3.02 26.47 5.27
CA ALA A 246 -3.00 27.93 5.37
C ALA A 246 -4.13 28.42 6.30
N LYS A 247 -3.80 29.40 7.15
CA LYS A 247 -4.82 30.13 7.91
C LYS A 247 -5.68 30.92 6.93
N ASP A 248 -6.99 30.73 7.02
CA ASP A 248 -7.96 31.64 6.39
C ASP A 248 -7.87 33.04 7.00
#